data_AF-A0A4R0I0W6-F1
#
_entry.id   AF-A0A4R0I0W6-F1
#
_cell.length_a   1.000
_cell.length_b   1.000
_cell.length_c   1.000
_cell.angle_alpha   90.00
_cell.angle_beta   90.00
_cell.angle_gamma   90.00
#
_symmetry.space_group_name_H-M   'P 1'
#
loop_
_entity.id
_entity.type
_entity.pdbx_description
1 polymer ?
#
loop_
_entity_poly.entity_id
_entity_poly.type
_entity_poly.pdbx_seq_one_letter_code
_entity_poly.pdbx_strand_id
1 'polypeptide(L)'
;MNNLDLSVPVLSRGKHRSPRKGACFMEFASYLAGEPWSDHPSCTHPLLAGVARDVNDCTTDSGRSRLAPLIPSVIGLTPDDPHVVPRVTARCIQHALPVVSQERQYILAVALLVGEKQLASLDGRPPDDIEPESLAVLESVPSAAKWARSFTSRARRATPDFARRTAPRAVSCAVEGISQACVPDPDDRLYQLLLDAIAETKAWVPAPAPAPEPITPEVVRFTV
;
A
#
# COMPACT_ATOMS: atom_id res chain seq x y z
N MET A 1 -32.03 -15.12 18.30
CA MET A 1 -31.95 -15.97 17.09
C MET A 1 -30.99 -15.31 16.13
N ASN A 2 -29.69 -15.60 16.24
CA ASN A 2 -28.69 -15.08 15.31
C ASN A 2 -28.31 -16.20 14.36
N ASN A 3 -29.08 -16.34 13.27
CA ASN A 3 -28.57 -17.01 12.08
C ASN A 3 -27.46 -16.09 11.53
N LEU A 4 -26.22 -16.34 11.95
CA LEU A 4 -25.08 -16.02 11.11
C LEU A 4 -25.18 -16.94 9.90
N ASP A 5 -25.89 -16.48 8.87
CA ASP A 5 -25.63 -16.89 7.50
C ASP A 5 -24.17 -16.46 7.23
N LEU A 6 -23.22 -17.32 7.62
CA LEU A 6 -21.77 -17.19 7.39
C LEU A 6 -21.50 -17.39 5.89
N SER A 7 -22.11 -16.57 5.04
CA SER A 7 -21.65 -16.41 3.66
C SER A 7 -20.41 -15.53 3.71
N VAL A 8 -19.26 -16.11 3.48
CA VAL A 8 -18.02 -15.37 3.21
C VAL A 8 -18.30 -14.43 2.04
N PRO A 9 -18.14 -13.10 2.19
CA PRO A 9 -18.42 -12.16 1.12
C PRO A 9 -17.54 -12.45 -0.10
N VAL A 10 -18.16 -12.46 -1.28
CA VAL A 10 -17.43 -12.57 -2.54
C VAL A 10 -16.84 -11.21 -2.88
N LEU A 11 -15.56 -11.19 -3.27
CA LEU A 11 -14.91 -9.95 -3.68
C LEU A 11 -15.47 -9.44 -5.00
N SER A 12 -15.86 -8.18 -5.02
CA SER A 12 -16.35 -7.46 -6.19
C SER A 12 -15.79 -6.04 -6.25
N ARG A 13 -15.83 -5.44 -7.45
CA ARG A 13 -15.36 -4.07 -7.67
C ARG A 13 -16.27 -3.04 -7.00
N GLY A 14 -15.66 -1.98 -6.47
CA GLY A 14 -16.35 -0.81 -5.96
C GLY A 14 -16.87 -0.95 -4.53
N LYS A 15 -17.66 0.02 -4.10
CA LYS A 15 -18.19 0.12 -2.74
C LYS A 15 -19.54 -0.56 -2.59
N HIS A 16 -19.74 -1.29 -1.49
CA HIS A 16 -20.94 -2.04 -1.18
C HIS A 16 -21.59 -1.53 0.11
N ARG A 17 -22.93 -1.59 0.15
CA ARG A 17 -23.69 -1.14 1.34
C ARG A 17 -23.78 -2.20 2.45
N SER A 18 -23.44 -3.45 2.14
CA SER A 18 -23.59 -4.59 3.06
C SER A 18 -22.88 -5.85 2.53
N PRO A 19 -22.45 -6.78 3.39
CA PRO A 19 -21.81 -8.05 2.99
C PRO A 19 -22.62 -8.90 2.00
N ARG A 20 -23.95 -8.84 2.07
CA ARG A 20 -24.87 -9.58 1.17
C ARG A 20 -24.79 -9.14 -0.30
N LYS A 21 -24.19 -7.98 -0.57
CA LYS A 21 -24.07 -7.40 -1.92
C LYS A 21 -22.67 -7.59 -2.52
N GLY A 22 -21.83 -8.38 -1.87
CA GLY A 22 -20.39 -8.45 -2.14
C GLY A 22 -19.59 -7.56 -1.19
N ALA A 23 -18.27 -7.56 -1.38
CA ALA A 23 -17.33 -6.75 -0.63
C ALA A 23 -16.17 -6.32 -1.53
N CYS A 24 -15.62 -5.12 -1.32
CA CYS A 24 -14.24 -4.88 -1.72
C CYS A 24 -13.28 -5.49 -0.68
N PHE A 25 -11.99 -5.53 -1.01
CA PHE A 25 -10.95 -5.99 -0.11
C PHE A 25 -11.02 -5.33 1.29
N MET A 26 -11.14 -3.99 1.33
CA MET A 26 -11.10 -3.25 2.59
C MET A 26 -12.40 -3.32 3.39
N GLU A 27 -13.55 -3.47 2.74
CA GLU A 27 -14.81 -3.76 3.43
C GLU A 27 -14.75 -5.08 4.18
N PHE A 28 -14.19 -6.11 3.53
CA PHE A 28 -14.03 -7.40 4.18
C PHE A 28 -12.95 -7.35 5.27
N ALA A 29 -11.84 -6.62 5.08
CA ALA A 29 -10.89 -6.37 6.16
C ALA A 29 -11.54 -5.68 7.37
N SER A 30 -12.37 -4.65 7.15
CA SER A 30 -13.09 -3.94 8.22
C SER A 30 -13.98 -4.90 9.02
N TYR A 31 -14.71 -5.77 8.31
CA TYR A 31 -15.58 -6.76 8.91
C TYR A 31 -14.80 -7.78 9.75
N LEU A 32 -13.68 -8.29 9.23
CA LEU A 32 -12.82 -9.24 9.95
C LEU A 32 -12.13 -8.59 11.16
N ALA A 33 -11.82 -7.30 11.09
CA ALA A 33 -11.27 -6.53 12.20
C ALA A 33 -12.31 -6.18 13.29
N GLY A 34 -13.60 -6.48 13.06
CA GLY A 34 -14.69 -6.11 13.97
C GLY A 34 -15.06 -4.62 13.92
N GLU A 35 -14.62 -3.90 12.87
CA GLU A 35 -14.96 -2.50 12.63
C GLU A 35 -16.32 -2.35 11.92
N PRO A 36 -16.93 -1.14 11.94
CA PRO A 36 -18.07 -0.85 11.08
C PRO A 36 -17.75 -1.09 9.60
N TRP A 37 -18.71 -1.64 8.86
CA TRP A 37 -18.57 -1.92 7.42
C TRP A 37 -18.14 -0.67 6.64
N SER A 38 -16.89 -0.66 6.17
CA SER A 38 -16.29 0.49 5.50
C SER A 38 -15.17 0.07 4.56
N ASP A 39 -15.09 0.71 3.41
CA ASP A 39 -13.95 0.62 2.49
C ASP A 39 -12.77 1.52 2.94
N HIS A 40 -12.95 2.30 4.01
CA HIS A 40 -11.93 3.13 4.65
C HIS A 40 -11.82 2.77 6.15
N PRO A 41 -11.37 1.55 6.48
CA PRO A 41 -11.24 1.14 7.88
C PRO A 41 -10.10 1.85 8.60
N SER A 42 -10.16 1.87 9.94
CA SER A 42 -9.06 2.32 10.79
C SER A 42 -8.01 1.25 11.03
N CYS A 43 -8.33 -0.03 10.79
CA CYS A 43 -7.43 -1.16 11.06
C CYS A 43 -6.24 -1.27 10.09
N THR A 44 -6.12 -0.38 9.11
CA THR A 44 -5.08 -0.43 8.08
C THR A 44 -4.63 0.98 7.71
N HIS A 45 -3.33 1.15 7.48
CA HIS A 45 -2.75 2.43 7.11
C HIS A 45 -3.45 3.02 5.85
N PRO A 46 -3.85 4.32 5.85
CA PRO A 46 -4.72 4.87 4.81
C PRO A 46 -4.21 4.71 3.38
N LEU A 47 -2.89 4.82 3.17
CA LEU A 47 -2.30 4.62 1.84
C LEU A 47 -2.40 3.16 1.40
N LEU A 48 -2.12 2.20 2.30
CA LEU A 48 -2.22 0.76 1.99
C LEU A 48 -3.67 0.37 1.73
N ALA A 49 -4.63 0.92 2.50
CA ALA A 49 -6.06 0.75 2.22
C ALA A 49 -6.47 1.33 0.85
N GLY A 50 -5.81 2.39 0.39
CA GLY A 50 -5.93 2.89 -0.98
C GLY A 50 -5.41 1.88 -2.01
N VAL A 51 -4.17 1.41 -1.85
CA VAL A 51 -3.56 0.38 -2.73
C VAL A 51 -4.47 -0.84 -2.86
N ALA A 52 -4.94 -1.39 -1.73
CA ALA A 52 -5.77 -2.59 -1.72
C ALA A 52 -7.13 -2.41 -2.42
N ARG A 53 -7.75 -1.23 -2.29
CA ARG A 53 -8.98 -0.90 -3.03
C ARG A 53 -8.72 -0.78 -4.53
N ASP A 54 -7.70 -0.03 -4.92
CA ASP A 54 -7.38 0.16 -6.33
C ASP A 54 -7.04 -1.19 -6.98
N VAL A 55 -6.25 -2.03 -6.31
CA VAL A 55 -5.91 -3.39 -6.78
C VAL A 55 -7.16 -4.25 -6.89
N ASN A 56 -8.04 -4.26 -5.89
CA ASN A 56 -9.31 -5.00 -5.95
C ASN A 56 -10.15 -4.60 -7.16
N ASP A 57 -10.24 -3.31 -7.42
CA ASP A 57 -11.10 -2.73 -8.46
C ASP A 57 -10.50 -2.89 -9.87
N CYS A 58 -9.18 -2.94 -9.98
CA CYS A 58 -8.45 -3.13 -11.24
C CYS A 58 -8.18 -4.61 -11.58
N THR A 59 -8.25 -5.51 -10.60
CA THR A 59 -8.09 -6.96 -10.84
C THR A 59 -9.34 -7.52 -11.52
N THR A 60 -9.16 -8.37 -12.52
CA THR A 60 -10.28 -9.03 -13.22
C THR A 60 -11.13 -9.87 -12.27
N ASP A 61 -12.39 -10.13 -12.65
CA ASP A 61 -13.29 -10.98 -11.84
C ASP A 61 -12.70 -12.38 -11.57
N SER A 62 -12.00 -12.97 -12.55
CA SER A 62 -11.31 -14.24 -12.39
C SER A 62 -10.10 -14.16 -11.44
N GLY A 63 -9.33 -13.08 -11.51
CA GLY A 63 -8.14 -12.89 -10.67
C GLY A 63 -8.46 -12.53 -9.23
N ARG A 64 -9.59 -11.85 -8.98
CA ARG A 64 -9.92 -11.25 -7.67
C ARG A 64 -10.03 -12.26 -6.53
N SER A 65 -10.43 -13.50 -6.83
CA SER A 65 -10.49 -14.58 -5.84
C SER A 65 -9.15 -14.82 -5.12
N ARG A 66 -8.03 -14.57 -5.80
CA ARG A 66 -6.67 -14.71 -5.25
C ARG A 66 -6.32 -13.65 -4.21
N LEU A 67 -7.04 -12.52 -4.18
CA LEU A 67 -6.81 -11.46 -3.20
C LEU A 67 -7.38 -11.82 -1.83
N ALA A 68 -8.41 -12.66 -1.76
CA ALA A 68 -9.13 -12.96 -0.51
C ALA A 68 -8.23 -13.52 0.61
N PRO A 69 -7.27 -14.44 0.34
CA PRO A 69 -6.32 -14.90 1.35
C PRO A 69 -5.39 -13.81 1.92
N LEU A 70 -5.22 -12.67 1.23
CA LEU A 70 -4.38 -11.57 1.70
C LEU A 70 -5.09 -10.65 2.68
N ILE A 71 -6.43 -10.68 2.76
CA ILE A 71 -7.22 -9.74 3.56
C ILE A 71 -6.81 -9.73 5.05
N PRO A 72 -6.58 -10.86 5.73
CA PRO A 72 -6.15 -10.84 7.12
C PRO A 72 -4.78 -10.16 7.33
N SER A 73 -3.92 -10.12 6.31
CA SER A 73 -2.54 -9.62 6.44
C SER A 73 -2.44 -8.10 6.54
N VAL A 74 -3.50 -7.35 6.23
CA VAL A 74 -3.51 -5.88 6.36
C VAL A 74 -4.09 -5.38 7.68
N ILE A 75 -4.71 -6.27 8.46
CA ILE A 75 -5.38 -5.93 9.71
C ILE A 75 -4.32 -5.64 10.79
N GLY A 76 -4.43 -4.48 11.42
CA GLY A 76 -3.46 -3.99 12.41
C GLY A 76 -2.20 -3.35 11.81
N LEU A 77 -2.09 -3.26 10.48
CA LEU A 77 -0.96 -2.57 9.83
C LEU A 77 -1.20 -1.06 9.82
N THR A 78 -1.03 -0.41 10.97
CA THR A 78 -1.24 1.04 11.17
C THR A 78 0.01 1.76 11.69
N PRO A 79 1.18 1.63 11.02
CA PRO A 79 2.35 2.40 11.42
C PRO A 79 2.11 3.91 11.23
N ASP A 80 2.68 4.73 12.12
CA ASP A 80 2.64 6.19 12.06
C ASP A 80 3.97 6.82 11.57
N ASP A 81 4.94 5.97 11.21
CA ASP A 81 6.26 6.40 10.75
C ASP A 81 6.18 7.13 9.38
N PRO A 82 6.80 8.32 9.25
CA PRO A 82 6.75 9.11 8.02
C PRO A 82 7.41 8.47 6.79
N HIS A 83 8.23 7.42 6.95
CA HIS A 83 8.84 6.68 5.83
C HIS A 83 7.83 5.79 5.10
N VAL A 84 6.75 5.35 5.76
CA VAL A 84 5.80 4.38 5.22
C VAL A 84 5.23 4.85 3.88
N VAL A 85 4.79 6.10 3.82
CA VAL A 85 4.15 6.66 2.60
C VAL A 85 5.10 6.66 1.40
N PRO A 86 6.29 7.29 1.45
CA PRO A 86 7.21 7.25 0.32
C PRO A 86 7.73 5.85 0.00
N ARG A 87 7.98 4.97 0.99
CA ARG A 87 8.40 3.58 0.75
C ARG A 87 7.33 2.77 0.01
N VAL A 88 6.09 2.77 0.49
CA VAL A 88 4.96 2.08 -0.17
C VAL A 88 4.72 2.64 -1.57
N THR A 89 4.79 3.97 -1.72
CA THR A 89 4.66 4.62 -3.04
C THR A 89 5.76 4.16 -4.00
N ALA A 90 7.00 4.08 -3.54
CA ALA A 90 8.13 3.60 -4.33
C ALA A 90 7.91 2.15 -4.79
N ARG A 91 7.47 1.24 -3.90
CA ARG A 91 7.12 -0.14 -4.26
C ARG A 91 6.05 -0.19 -5.35
N CYS A 92 4.95 0.55 -5.21
CA CYS A 92 3.91 0.58 -6.24
C CYS A 92 4.44 1.09 -7.59
N ILE A 93 5.28 2.12 -7.58
CA ILE A 93 5.89 2.66 -8.80
C ILE A 93 6.86 1.67 -9.42
N GLN A 94 7.68 0.96 -8.64
CA GLN A 94 8.65 -0.01 -9.13
C GLN A 94 7.99 -1.12 -9.96
N HIS A 95 6.80 -1.58 -9.54
CA HIS A 95 6.00 -2.56 -10.30
C HIS A 95 5.40 -2.01 -11.58
N ALA A 96 4.98 -0.74 -11.58
CA ALA A 96 4.22 -0.13 -12.67
C ALA A 96 5.11 0.51 -13.74
N LEU A 97 6.16 1.24 -13.33
CA LEU A 97 6.92 2.14 -14.18
C LEU A 97 7.43 1.49 -15.49
N PRO A 98 7.93 0.24 -15.49
CA PRO A 98 8.41 -0.40 -16.73
C PRO A 98 7.31 -0.73 -17.74
N VAL A 99 6.05 -0.85 -17.32
CA VAL A 99 4.96 -1.41 -18.14
C VAL A 99 3.85 -0.43 -18.49
N VAL A 100 3.73 0.67 -17.74
CA VAL A 100 2.71 1.68 -18.02
C VAL A 100 2.99 2.47 -19.30
N SER A 101 1.95 3.14 -19.82
CA SER A 101 2.10 4.04 -20.97
C SER A 101 3.16 5.12 -20.71
N GLN A 102 3.81 5.58 -21.78
CA GLN A 102 4.86 6.59 -21.70
C GLN A 102 4.40 7.87 -20.97
N GLU A 103 3.14 8.29 -21.15
CA GLU A 103 2.56 9.42 -20.43
C GLU A 103 2.56 9.19 -18.91
N ARG A 104 2.12 8.01 -18.46
CA ARG A 104 2.13 7.62 -17.04
C ARG A 104 3.55 7.48 -16.52
N GLN A 105 4.51 7.03 -17.33
CA GLN A 105 5.93 6.96 -16.94
C GLN A 105 6.47 8.32 -16.49
N TYR A 106 6.13 9.42 -17.18
CA TYR A 106 6.56 10.77 -16.77
C TYR A 106 6.00 11.16 -15.40
N ILE A 107 4.73 10.85 -15.14
CA ILE A 107 4.06 11.15 -13.87
C ILE A 107 4.69 10.35 -12.73
N LEU A 108 4.83 9.04 -12.93
CA LEU A 108 5.36 8.12 -11.91
C LEU A 108 6.85 8.36 -11.64
N ALA A 109 7.66 8.66 -12.67
CA ALA A 109 9.07 8.98 -12.48
C ALA A 109 9.26 10.26 -11.64
N VAL A 110 8.42 11.28 -11.83
CA VAL A 110 8.42 12.48 -10.96
C VAL A 110 8.03 12.12 -9.54
N ALA A 111 6.96 11.35 -9.35
CA ALA A 111 6.50 10.95 -8.02
C ALA A 111 7.58 10.14 -7.27
N LEU A 112 8.28 9.24 -7.98
CA LEU A 112 9.37 8.45 -7.42
C LEU A 112 10.52 9.34 -6.96
N LEU A 113 11.03 10.24 -7.82
CA LEU A 113 12.12 11.15 -7.45
C LEU A 113 11.76 12.08 -6.27
N VAL A 114 10.51 12.52 -6.20
CA VAL A 114 10.03 13.33 -5.06
C VAL A 114 9.97 12.50 -3.78
N GLY A 115 9.50 11.25 -3.86
CA GLY A 115 9.49 10.31 -2.72
C GLY A 115 10.89 9.97 -2.24
N GLU A 116 11.82 9.70 -3.14
CA GLU A 116 13.25 9.43 -2.83
C GLU A 116 13.89 10.63 -2.12
N LYS A 117 13.65 11.85 -2.60
CA LYS A 117 14.13 13.06 -1.92
C LYS A 117 13.55 13.20 -0.50
N GLN A 118 12.30 12.79 -0.29
CA GLN A 118 11.70 12.79 1.04
C GLN A 118 12.35 11.73 1.94
N LEU A 119 12.58 10.52 1.43
CA LEU A 119 13.30 9.46 2.16
C LEU A 119 14.70 9.92 2.55
N ALA A 120 15.47 10.45 1.60
CA ALA A 120 16.80 10.99 1.88
C ALA A 120 16.75 12.08 2.97
N SER A 121 15.75 12.97 2.94
CA SER A 121 15.57 13.98 3.99
C SER A 121 15.22 13.39 5.36
N LEU A 122 14.41 12.33 5.43
CA LEU A 122 14.06 11.66 6.68
C LEU A 122 15.26 10.90 7.25
N ASP A 123 16.06 10.29 6.38
CA ASP A 123 17.27 9.53 6.72
C ASP A 123 18.51 10.42 6.99
N GLY A 124 18.42 11.74 6.75
CA GLY A 124 19.57 12.64 6.83
C GLY A 124 20.63 12.42 5.74
N ARG A 125 20.25 11.83 4.61
CA ARG A 125 21.08 11.55 3.43
C ARG A 125 21.05 12.71 2.41
N PRO A 126 22.03 12.80 1.49
CA PRO A 126 22.01 13.82 0.43
C PRO A 126 20.74 13.73 -0.44
N PRO A 127 20.16 14.86 -0.90
CA PRO A 127 18.90 14.86 -1.66
C PRO A 127 18.90 14.08 -2.99
N ASP A 128 20.08 13.82 -3.55
CA ASP A 128 20.27 13.08 -4.80
C ASP A 128 20.57 11.59 -4.55
N ASP A 129 20.61 11.16 -3.29
CA ASP A 129 20.85 9.78 -2.89
C ASP A 129 19.55 8.95 -3.03
N ILE A 130 19.52 8.15 -4.09
CA ILE A 130 18.35 7.36 -4.52
C ILE A 130 18.62 5.89 -4.19
N GLU A 131 17.62 5.21 -3.64
CA GLU A 131 17.69 3.78 -3.34
C GLU A 131 17.99 2.94 -4.61
N PRO A 132 18.81 1.87 -4.51
CA PRO A 132 19.22 1.08 -5.67
C PRO A 132 18.04 0.55 -6.52
N GLU A 133 16.96 0.09 -5.90
CA GLU A 133 15.78 -0.42 -6.60
C GLU A 133 15.03 0.69 -7.37
N SER A 134 14.95 1.88 -6.77
CA SER A 134 14.35 3.06 -7.40
C SER A 134 15.23 3.58 -8.54
N LEU A 135 16.56 3.51 -8.39
CA LEU A 135 17.49 3.84 -9.47
C LEU A 135 17.35 2.86 -10.64
N ALA A 136 17.36 1.55 -10.36
CA ALA A 136 17.24 0.52 -11.38
C ALA A 136 15.95 0.65 -12.21
N VAL A 137 14.80 0.94 -11.57
CA VAL A 137 13.55 1.15 -12.32
C VAL A 137 13.58 2.42 -13.16
N LEU A 138 14.20 3.51 -12.68
CA LEU A 138 14.37 4.74 -13.46
C LEU A 138 15.26 4.51 -14.69
N GLU A 139 16.29 3.69 -14.57
CA GLU A 139 17.18 3.32 -15.67
C GLU A 139 16.45 2.52 -16.77
N SER A 140 15.40 1.77 -16.42
CA SER A 140 14.55 1.09 -17.41
C SER A 140 13.72 2.04 -18.28
N VAL A 141 13.52 3.30 -17.86
CA VAL A 141 12.70 4.31 -18.54
C VAL A 141 13.48 5.63 -18.76
N PRO A 142 14.60 5.62 -19.50
CA PRO A 142 15.58 6.70 -19.51
C PRO A 142 15.00 8.06 -19.98
N SER A 143 14.07 8.05 -20.94
CA SER A 143 13.38 9.27 -21.39
C SER A 143 12.54 9.91 -20.29
N ALA A 144 11.77 9.10 -19.56
CA ALA A 144 10.94 9.56 -18.46
C ALA A 144 11.81 10.01 -17.27
N ALA A 145 12.85 9.25 -16.93
CA ALA A 145 13.79 9.60 -15.86
C ALA A 145 14.51 10.93 -16.14
N LYS A 146 15.03 11.12 -17.36
CA LYS A 146 15.68 12.38 -17.77
C LYS A 146 14.72 13.57 -17.67
N TRP A 147 13.49 13.41 -18.15
CA TRP A 147 12.48 14.45 -18.08
C TRP A 147 12.12 14.77 -16.62
N ALA A 148 11.90 13.74 -15.79
CA ALA A 148 11.54 13.89 -14.39
C ALA A 148 12.61 14.61 -13.57
N ARG A 149 13.91 14.33 -13.80
CA ARG A 149 15.04 15.06 -13.19
C ARG A 149 15.04 16.54 -13.59
N SER A 150 14.82 16.83 -14.87
CA SER A 150 14.70 18.23 -15.36
C SER A 150 13.50 18.95 -14.76
N PHE A 151 12.35 18.26 -14.65
CA PHE A 151 11.13 18.82 -14.06
C PHE A 151 11.30 19.14 -12.57
N THR A 152 11.83 18.19 -11.80
CA THR A 152 12.01 18.31 -10.34
C THR A 152 13.08 19.34 -9.96
N SER A 153 14.18 19.46 -10.71
CA SER A 153 15.21 20.50 -10.49
C SER A 153 14.70 21.92 -10.72
N ARG A 154 13.72 22.12 -11.61
CA ARG A 154 13.12 23.44 -11.90
C ARG A 154 11.98 23.81 -10.95
N ALA A 155 11.44 22.84 -10.22
CA ALA A 155 10.34 23.06 -9.29
C ALA A 155 10.83 23.84 -8.06
N ARG A 156 10.70 25.18 -8.11
CA ARG A 156 11.07 26.10 -7.01
C ARG A 156 9.99 26.24 -5.92
N ARG A 157 8.83 25.58 -6.06
CA ARG A 157 7.73 25.68 -5.08
C ARG A 157 7.90 24.62 -4.01
N ALA A 158 7.47 24.93 -2.79
CA ALA A 158 7.24 23.90 -1.77
C ALA A 158 6.43 22.77 -2.39
N THR A 159 6.99 21.56 -2.38
CA THR A 159 6.32 20.38 -2.90
C THR A 159 4.97 20.27 -2.19
N PRO A 160 3.84 20.10 -2.91
CA PRO A 160 2.58 19.78 -2.26
C PRO A 160 2.79 18.62 -1.29
N ASP A 161 2.09 18.63 -0.15
CA ASP A 161 2.15 17.54 0.86
C ASP A 161 2.14 16.18 0.15
N PHE A 162 3.32 15.55 0.10
CA PHE A 162 3.55 14.36 -0.71
C PHE A 162 2.65 13.24 -0.23
N ALA A 163 2.55 13.08 1.09
CA ALA A 163 1.76 12.04 1.72
C ALA A 163 0.27 12.20 1.44
N ARG A 164 -0.27 13.43 1.50
CA ARG A 164 -1.71 13.65 1.30
C ARG A 164 -2.14 13.78 -0.15
N ARG A 165 -1.27 14.22 -1.07
CA ARG A 165 -1.68 14.61 -2.43
C ARG A 165 -0.98 13.85 -3.53
N THR A 166 0.32 13.61 -3.40
CA THR A 166 1.14 13.04 -4.48
C THR A 166 1.10 11.52 -4.43
N ALA A 167 1.39 10.94 -3.27
CA ALA A 167 1.43 9.49 -3.06
C ALA A 167 0.12 8.80 -3.44
N PRO A 168 -1.08 9.21 -2.95
CA PRO A 168 -2.32 8.53 -3.31
C PRO A 168 -2.59 8.55 -4.83
N ARG A 169 -2.33 9.68 -5.50
CA ARG A 169 -2.50 9.80 -6.95
C ARG A 169 -1.49 8.98 -7.74
N ALA A 170 -0.24 8.93 -7.28
CA ALA A 170 0.80 8.14 -7.92
C ALA A 170 0.50 6.64 -7.81
N VAL A 171 0.05 6.19 -6.64
CA VAL A 171 -0.40 4.80 -6.41
C VAL A 171 -1.58 4.45 -7.32
N SER A 172 -2.64 5.25 -7.36
CA SER A 172 -3.77 4.97 -8.26
C SER A 172 -3.35 4.98 -9.73
N CYS A 173 -2.49 5.93 -10.13
CA CYS A 173 -1.94 5.98 -11.49
C CYS A 173 -1.11 4.73 -11.83
N ALA A 174 -0.34 4.21 -10.88
CA ALA A 174 0.45 3.00 -11.03
C ALA A 174 -0.45 1.76 -11.19
N VAL A 175 -1.43 1.59 -10.32
CA VAL A 175 -2.37 0.45 -10.33
C VAL A 175 -3.23 0.44 -11.60
N GLU A 176 -3.87 1.55 -11.92
CA GLU A 176 -4.63 1.69 -13.17
C GLU A 176 -3.76 1.50 -14.41
N GLY A 177 -2.52 1.98 -14.34
CA GLY A 177 -1.55 1.85 -15.42
C GLY A 177 -1.21 0.39 -15.69
N ILE A 178 -0.97 -0.41 -14.65
CA ILE A 178 -0.73 -1.86 -14.78
C ILE A 178 -1.96 -2.55 -15.38
N SER A 179 -3.17 -2.22 -14.90
CA SER A 179 -4.39 -2.86 -15.41
C SER A 179 -4.70 -2.53 -16.88
N GLN A 180 -4.14 -1.43 -17.39
CA GLN A 180 -4.30 -0.98 -18.78
C GLN A 180 -3.07 -1.30 -19.66
N ALA A 181 -2.00 -1.85 -19.08
CA ALA A 181 -0.77 -2.14 -19.79
C ALA A 181 -0.95 -3.29 -20.78
N CYS A 182 -0.25 -3.23 -21.91
CA CYS A 182 -0.21 -4.31 -22.89
C CYS A 182 0.77 -5.41 -22.45
N VAL A 183 0.51 -6.02 -21.30
CA VAL A 183 1.28 -7.13 -20.71
C VAL A 183 0.41 -8.37 -20.60
N PRO A 184 0.99 -9.59 -20.67
CA PRO A 184 0.21 -10.82 -20.59
C PRO A 184 -0.34 -11.10 -19.19
N ASP A 185 0.22 -10.46 -18.16
CA ASP A 185 0.07 -10.83 -16.74
C ASP A 185 -0.34 -9.65 -15.82
N PRO A 186 -1.32 -8.79 -16.17
CA PRO A 186 -1.65 -7.61 -15.37
C PRO A 186 -2.15 -7.97 -13.96
N ASP A 187 -2.99 -8.99 -13.81
CA ASP A 187 -3.50 -9.44 -12.51
C ASP A 187 -2.36 -9.97 -11.60
N ASP A 188 -1.38 -10.68 -12.17
CA ASP A 188 -0.22 -11.16 -11.40
C ASP A 188 0.64 -10.00 -10.91
N ARG A 189 0.85 -8.98 -11.75
CA ARG A 189 1.58 -7.77 -11.36
C ARG A 189 0.85 -6.98 -10.27
N LEU A 190 -0.46 -6.83 -10.38
CA LEU A 190 -1.27 -6.18 -9.34
C LEU A 190 -1.23 -6.96 -8.02
N TYR A 191 -1.25 -8.29 -8.08
CA TYR A 191 -1.12 -9.16 -6.92
C TYR A 191 0.25 -9.01 -6.24
N GLN A 192 1.35 -9.03 -7.01
CA GLN A 192 2.71 -8.82 -6.48
C GLN A 192 2.89 -7.40 -5.91
N LEU A 193 2.35 -6.39 -6.60
CA LEU A 193 2.36 -5.01 -6.10
C LEU A 193 1.68 -4.91 -4.73
N LEU A 194 0.51 -5.52 -4.56
CA LEU A 194 -0.19 -5.52 -3.27
C LEU A 194 0.62 -6.28 -2.20
N LEU A 195 1.16 -7.45 -2.53
CA LEU A 195 2.01 -8.21 -1.60
C LEU A 195 3.19 -7.40 -1.10
N ASP A 196 3.92 -6.74 -1.99
CA ASP A 196 5.10 -5.95 -1.63
C ASP A 196 4.71 -4.68 -0.86
N ALA A 197 3.58 -4.05 -1.18
CA ALA A 197 3.05 -2.93 -0.41
C ALA A 197 2.66 -3.33 1.03
N ILE A 198 2.09 -4.53 1.20
CA ILE A 198 1.78 -5.11 2.52
C ILE A 198 3.07 -5.40 3.28
N ALA A 199 4.04 -6.06 2.65
CA ALA A 199 5.33 -6.39 3.26
C ALA A 199 6.10 -5.13 3.68
N GLU A 200 6.14 -4.12 2.82
CA GLU A 200 6.75 -2.82 3.10
C GLU A 200 6.05 -2.17 4.30
N THR A 201 4.72 -2.04 4.30
CA THR A 201 3.98 -1.44 5.42
C THR A 201 4.23 -2.20 6.74
N LYS A 202 4.28 -3.54 6.67
CA LYS A 202 4.53 -4.39 7.84
C LYS A 202 5.92 -4.18 8.44
N ALA A 203 6.94 -3.89 7.63
CA ALA A 203 8.30 -3.64 8.11
C ALA A 203 8.39 -2.41 9.04
N TRP A 204 7.43 -1.50 8.96
CA TRP A 204 7.35 -0.28 9.77
C TRP A 204 6.40 -0.38 10.96
N VAL A 205 5.74 -1.53 11.17
CA VAL A 205 4.95 -1.76 12.37
C VAL A 205 5.92 -1.99 13.55
N PRO A 206 5.80 -1.23 14.66
CA PRO A 206 6.63 -1.45 15.83
C PRO A 206 6.53 -2.91 16.31
N ALA A 207 7.63 -3.48 16.75
CA ALA A 207 7.59 -4.80 17.40
C ALA A 207 6.58 -4.75 18.57
N PRO A 208 5.77 -5.80 18.76
CA PRO A 208 4.88 -5.85 19.91
C PRO A 208 5.70 -5.66 21.17
N ALA A 209 5.20 -4.81 22.08
CA ALA A 209 5.82 -4.64 23.39
C ALA A 209 6.04 -6.03 24.02
N PRO A 210 7.19 -6.28 24.66
CA PRO A 210 7.43 -7.55 25.32
C PRO A 210 6.26 -7.85 26.26
N ALA A 211 5.77 -9.09 26.24
CA ALA A 211 4.69 -9.50 27.13
C ALA A 211 5.07 -9.16 28.57
N PRO A 212 4.14 -8.62 29.38
CA PRO A 212 4.40 -8.39 30.80
C PRO A 212 4.91 -9.70 31.42
N GLU A 213 5.96 -9.61 32.24
CA GLU A 213 6.49 -10.78 32.95
C GLU A 213 5.34 -11.52 33.64
N PRO A 214 5.28 -12.85 33.53
CA PRO A 214 4.23 -13.62 34.19
C PRO A 214 4.26 -13.29 35.68
N ILE A 215 3.14 -12.78 36.19
CA ILE A 215 2.95 -12.53 37.61
C ILE A 215 3.19 -13.87 38.31
N THR A 216 4.33 -14.01 38.99
CA THR A 216 4.60 -15.16 39.84
C THR A 216 3.65 -15.05 41.03
N PRO A 217 2.72 -16.00 41.23
CA PRO A 217 1.85 -15.95 42.38
C PRO A 217 2.71 -16.12 43.63
N GLU A 218 2.78 -15.08 44.45
CA GLU A 218 3.46 -15.12 45.73
C GLU A 218 2.71 -16.13 46.62
N VAL A 219 3.31 -17.30 46.82
CA VAL A 219 2.74 -18.35 47.68
C VAL A 219 2.87 -17.86 49.12
N VAL A 220 1.82 -17.21 49.62
CA VAL A 220 1.71 -16.83 51.04
C VAL A 220 1.60 -18.12 51.87
N ARG A 221 2.72 -18.52 52.48
CA ARG A 221 2.74 -19.63 53.44
C ARG A 221 2.22 -19.12 54.79
N PHE A 222 0.97 -19.46 55.10
CA PHE A 222 0.46 -19.32 56.47
C PHE A 222 1.11 -20.38 57.34
N THR A 223 1.82 -19.94 58.38
CA THR A 223 2.32 -20.82 59.46
C THR A 223 1.26 -20.81 60.56
N VAL A 224 0.81 -22.01 60.96
CA VAL A 224 -0.12 -22.24 62.08
C VAL A 224 0.68 -22.40 63.37
#